data_AF-A0A972JKH8-F1
#
_entry.id   AF-A0A972JKH8-F1
#
_cell.length_a   1.000
_cell.length_b   1.000
_cell.length_c   1.000
_cell.angle_alpha   90.00
_cell.angle_beta   90.00
_cell.angle_gamma   90.00
#
_symmetry.space_group_name_H-M   'P 1'
#
loop_
_entity.id
_entity.type
_entity.pdbx_description
1 polymer ?
#
loop_
_entity_poly.entity_id
_entity_poly.type
_entity_poly.pdbx_seq_one_letter_code
_entity_poly.pdbx_strand_id
1 'polypeptide(L)'
;MAVIARLKEDIESIYHRDPAARSAIEILLTYPGMHAIWLHRISHKFWKRNCRLTARCLSTFSRWLTGIEIHPGATIGRRFFIDHGMGVVIGETAEIGDDCTLYHGVTLGGTTWQAGKRHPTLENNVVVGAGAKILGPITMHEGARVGSNSVVVKDIEKDTTVVGIPGRVVAKPTMHSKEKTERRSAMAKKYGFDAYAVSPDNPDPVANAIGQMLDHMHLMDSKVQELCQAIQSMGGSVCTEKLPELDVGEFIEAEHAAAEKRQSTLDEFDPII
;
A
#
# COMPACT_ATOMS: atom_id res chain seq x y z
N MET A 1 11.71 -33.29 4.15
CA MET A 1 10.29 -33.16 3.76
C MET A 1 10.13 -33.59 2.31
N ALA A 2 9.29 -34.57 2.02
CA ALA A 2 9.04 -35.04 0.66
C ALA A 2 8.45 -33.91 -0.21
N VAL A 3 8.87 -33.82 -1.47
CA VAL A 3 8.37 -32.83 -2.45
C VAL A 3 6.83 -32.85 -2.53
N ILE A 4 6.25 -34.04 -2.42
CA ILE A 4 4.80 -34.27 -2.43
C ILE A 4 4.09 -33.63 -1.23
N ALA A 5 4.68 -33.68 -0.03
CA ALA A 5 4.08 -33.10 1.17
C ALA A 5 4.01 -31.57 1.06
N ARG A 6 5.05 -30.95 0.49
CA ARG A 6 5.07 -29.50 0.24
C ARG A 6 4.10 -29.09 -0.86
N LEU A 7 3.97 -29.90 -1.91
CA LEU A 7 2.98 -29.64 -2.98
C LEU A 7 1.55 -29.62 -2.43
N LYS A 8 1.21 -30.58 -1.56
CA LYS A 8 -0.09 -30.62 -0.88
C LYS A 8 -0.32 -29.38 -0.02
N GLU A 9 0.69 -29.01 0.77
CA GLU A 9 0.64 -27.83 1.62
C GLU A 9 0.45 -26.52 0.83
N ASP A 10 1.13 -26.36 -0.31
CA ASP A 10 0.95 -25.18 -1.13
C ASP A 10 -0.47 -25.13 -1.76
N ILE A 11 -1.01 -26.28 -2.21
CA ILE A 11 -2.39 -26.36 -2.74
C ILE A 11 -3.43 -26.05 -1.65
N GLU A 12 -3.24 -26.58 -0.45
CA GLU A 12 -4.12 -26.32 0.70
C GLU A 12 -4.11 -24.84 1.09
N SER A 13 -2.93 -24.20 1.05
CA SER A 13 -2.81 -22.75 1.27
C SER A 13 -3.63 -21.93 0.28
N ILE A 14 -3.80 -22.39 -0.96
CA ILE A 14 -4.61 -21.70 -1.98
C ILE A 14 -6.08 -21.81 -1.65
N TYR A 15 -6.56 -23.01 -1.31
CA TYR A 15 -7.96 -23.21 -0.92
C TYR A 15 -8.39 -22.30 0.25
N HIS A 16 -7.48 -22.02 1.18
CA HIS A 16 -7.77 -21.13 2.31
C HIS A 16 -7.76 -19.65 1.96
N ARG A 17 -7.07 -19.23 0.89
CA ARG A 17 -6.84 -17.81 0.57
C ARG A 17 -7.58 -17.33 -0.67
N ASP A 18 -7.91 -18.23 -1.59
CA ASP A 18 -8.56 -17.91 -2.84
C ASP A 18 -9.93 -18.61 -2.94
N PRO A 19 -11.03 -17.85 -2.79
CA PRO A 19 -12.39 -18.36 -2.98
C PRO A 19 -12.68 -18.88 -4.39
N ALA A 20 -11.89 -18.51 -5.39
CA ALA A 20 -12.08 -18.94 -6.78
C ALA A 20 -11.52 -20.35 -7.05
N ALA A 21 -10.72 -20.91 -6.13
CA ALA A 21 -10.09 -22.20 -6.30
C ALA A 21 -11.10 -23.36 -6.11
N ARG A 22 -11.56 -23.96 -7.21
CA ARG A 22 -12.61 -25.01 -7.16
C ARG A 22 -12.05 -26.42 -7.07
N SER A 23 -10.91 -26.70 -7.70
CA SER A 23 -10.32 -28.05 -7.72
C SER A 23 -8.78 -28.05 -7.73
N ALA A 24 -8.17 -29.10 -7.19
CA ALA A 24 -6.72 -29.22 -7.14
C ALA A 24 -6.09 -29.35 -8.53
N ILE A 25 -6.82 -29.93 -9.49
CA ILE A 25 -6.38 -30.05 -10.90
C ILE A 25 -6.39 -28.68 -11.57
N GLU A 26 -7.43 -27.87 -11.33
CA GLU A 26 -7.48 -26.49 -11.79
C GLU A 26 -6.29 -25.70 -11.22
N ILE A 27 -6.08 -25.75 -9.90
CA ILE A 27 -4.93 -25.08 -9.26
C ILE A 27 -3.60 -25.51 -9.91
N LEU A 28 -3.42 -26.81 -10.11
CA LEU A 28 -2.22 -27.37 -10.72
C LEU A 28 -1.99 -26.87 -12.16
N LEU A 29 -3.05 -26.62 -12.92
CA LEU A 29 -2.96 -26.28 -14.35
C LEU A 29 -3.05 -24.78 -14.64
N THR A 30 -3.75 -24.00 -13.82
CA THR A 30 -4.14 -22.62 -14.16
C THR A 30 -3.55 -21.55 -13.23
N TYR A 31 -2.78 -21.92 -12.20
CA TYR A 31 -2.19 -20.94 -11.27
C TYR A 31 -0.73 -20.61 -11.62
N PRO A 32 -0.46 -19.53 -12.39
CA PRO A 32 0.89 -19.15 -12.77
C PRO A 32 1.77 -18.81 -11.56
N GLY A 33 1.18 -18.29 -10.48
CA GLY A 33 1.85 -18.06 -9.20
C GLY A 33 2.53 -19.31 -8.66
N MET A 34 1.82 -20.43 -8.68
CA MET A 34 2.34 -21.73 -8.23
C MET A 34 3.42 -22.27 -9.13
N HIS A 35 3.22 -22.19 -10.45
CA HIS A 35 4.23 -22.62 -11.43
C HIS A 35 5.54 -21.86 -11.23
N ALA A 36 5.47 -20.54 -11.05
CA ALA A 36 6.64 -19.70 -10.80
C ALA A 36 7.39 -20.10 -9.52
N ILE A 37 6.66 -20.37 -8.43
CA ILE A 37 7.26 -20.80 -7.16
C ILE A 37 7.96 -22.16 -7.32
N TRP A 38 7.33 -23.14 -7.97
CA TRP A 38 7.94 -24.46 -8.16
C TRP A 38 9.19 -24.41 -9.04
N LEU A 39 9.12 -23.69 -10.15
CA LEU A 39 10.28 -23.48 -11.04
C LEU A 39 11.38 -22.70 -10.33
N HIS A 40 11.05 -21.68 -9.54
CA HIS A 40 12.01 -20.97 -8.70
C HIS A 40 12.69 -21.92 -7.72
N ARG A 41 11.95 -22.80 -7.01
CA ARG A 41 12.56 -23.75 -6.06
C ARG A 41 13.54 -24.71 -6.73
N ILE A 42 13.32 -25.07 -8.00
CA ILE A 42 14.28 -25.85 -8.80
C ILE A 42 15.49 -24.98 -9.17
N SER A 43 15.24 -23.79 -9.70
CA SER A 43 16.28 -22.82 -10.09
C SER A 43 17.19 -22.44 -8.90
N HIS A 44 16.61 -22.20 -7.73
CA HIS A 44 17.30 -21.90 -6.48
C HIS A 44 18.21 -23.05 -6.02
N LYS A 45 17.82 -24.32 -6.27
CA LYS A 45 18.71 -25.47 -6.01
C LYS A 45 19.94 -25.46 -6.93
N PHE A 46 19.77 -25.15 -8.21
CA PHE A 46 20.89 -24.98 -9.14
C PHE A 46 21.78 -23.80 -8.75
N TRP A 47 21.18 -22.69 -8.32
CA TRP A 47 21.90 -21.52 -7.82
C TRP A 47 22.80 -21.86 -6.63
N LYS A 48 22.26 -22.58 -5.63
CA LYS A 48 23.02 -23.03 -4.44
C LYS A 48 24.11 -24.06 -4.75
N ARG A 49 24.04 -24.75 -5.88
CA ARG A 49 25.08 -25.68 -6.38
C ARG A 49 26.11 -25.00 -7.29
N ASN A 50 26.13 -23.67 -7.35
CA ASN A 50 26.98 -22.87 -8.23
C ASN A 50 26.72 -23.06 -9.75
N CYS A 51 25.65 -23.74 -10.15
CA CYS A 51 25.22 -23.83 -11.56
C CYS A 51 24.45 -22.56 -11.97
N ARG A 52 25.11 -21.40 -11.92
CA ARG A 52 24.43 -20.09 -12.03
C ARG A 52 23.79 -19.83 -13.39
N LEU A 53 24.42 -20.25 -14.48
CA LEU A 53 23.87 -20.09 -15.82
C LEU A 53 22.54 -20.86 -15.96
N THR A 54 22.53 -22.15 -15.60
CA THR A 54 21.34 -22.99 -15.63
C THR A 54 20.22 -22.42 -14.77
N ALA A 55 20.54 -21.94 -13.56
CA ALA A 55 19.59 -21.29 -12.68
C ALA A 55 18.97 -20.04 -13.33
N ARG A 56 19.79 -19.18 -13.95
CA ARG A 56 19.30 -17.99 -14.66
C ARG A 56 18.45 -18.34 -15.87
N CYS A 57 18.87 -19.26 -16.72
CA CYS A 57 18.08 -19.71 -17.87
C CYS A 57 16.70 -20.23 -17.44
N LEU A 58 16.65 -21.04 -16.37
CA LEU A 58 15.39 -21.55 -15.84
C LEU A 58 14.49 -20.46 -15.24
N SER A 59 15.08 -19.48 -14.54
CA SER A 59 14.34 -18.32 -14.01
C SER A 59 13.78 -17.45 -15.15
N THR A 60 14.56 -17.21 -16.21
CA THR A 60 14.10 -16.49 -17.41
C THR A 60 12.99 -17.24 -18.14
N PHE A 61 13.10 -18.57 -18.27
CA PHE A 61 12.04 -19.40 -18.82
C PHE A 61 10.76 -19.32 -17.97
N SER A 62 10.88 -19.42 -16.65
CA SER A 62 9.76 -19.26 -15.71
C SER A 62 9.08 -17.90 -15.88
N ARG A 63 9.87 -16.83 -16.03
CA ARG A 63 9.35 -15.48 -16.27
C ARG A 63 8.57 -15.40 -17.59
N TRP A 64 9.12 -15.97 -18.66
CA TRP A 64 8.43 -16.00 -19.96
C TRP A 64 7.11 -16.76 -19.89
N LEU A 65 7.07 -17.90 -19.18
CA LEU A 65 5.88 -18.73 -19.06
C LEU A 65 4.79 -18.11 -18.17
N THR A 66 5.17 -17.44 -17.08
CA THR A 66 4.23 -17.05 -16.01
C THR A 66 4.02 -15.54 -15.87
N GLY A 67 4.88 -14.71 -16.46
CA GLY A 67 4.91 -13.26 -16.23
C GLY A 67 5.47 -12.84 -14.85
N ILE A 68 5.95 -13.80 -14.04
CA ILE A 68 6.50 -13.57 -12.70
C ILE A 68 8.02 -13.70 -12.74
N GLU A 69 8.73 -12.65 -12.35
CA GLU A 69 10.19 -12.65 -12.26
C GLU A 69 10.64 -12.94 -10.82
N ILE A 70 11.26 -14.10 -10.61
CA ILE A 70 11.87 -14.45 -9.33
C ILE A 70 13.35 -14.77 -9.57
N HIS A 71 14.23 -13.97 -8.99
CA HIS A 71 15.67 -14.23 -9.09
C HIS A 71 16.03 -15.56 -8.40
N PRO A 72 16.90 -16.42 -8.97
CA PRO A 72 17.27 -17.70 -8.35
C PRO A 72 17.89 -17.58 -6.97
N GLY A 73 18.52 -16.44 -6.67
CA GLY A 73 19.14 -16.14 -5.38
C GLY A 73 18.15 -15.80 -4.25
N ALA A 74 16.90 -15.45 -4.58
CA ALA A 74 15.90 -15.10 -3.57
C ALA A 74 15.62 -16.30 -2.66
N THR A 75 15.33 -16.02 -1.39
CA THR A 75 14.96 -17.05 -0.40
C THR A 75 13.47 -16.96 -0.14
N ILE A 76 12.75 -18.07 -0.35
CA ILE A 76 11.30 -18.15 -0.19
C ILE A 76 10.92 -19.26 0.78
N GLY A 77 10.18 -18.89 1.82
CA GLY A 77 9.58 -19.77 2.82
C GLY A 77 8.51 -20.71 2.28
N ARG A 78 7.64 -21.18 3.16
CA ARG A 78 6.54 -22.13 2.92
C ARG A 78 5.22 -21.38 2.72
N ARG A 79 4.28 -21.99 1.99
CA ARG A 79 2.93 -21.43 1.79
C ARG A 79 2.97 -19.98 1.30
N PHE A 80 3.98 -19.68 0.49
CA PHE A 80 4.10 -18.39 -0.17
C PHE A 80 3.06 -18.36 -1.29
N PHE A 81 2.23 -17.33 -1.31
CA PHE A 81 1.15 -17.22 -2.27
C PHE A 81 1.37 -16.00 -3.17
N ILE A 82 1.25 -16.20 -4.48
CA ILE A 82 1.28 -15.13 -5.46
C ILE A 82 -0.05 -15.14 -6.19
N ASP A 83 -0.88 -14.15 -5.89
CA ASP A 83 -2.18 -14.00 -6.50
C ASP A 83 -2.11 -13.11 -7.75
N HIS A 84 -2.70 -13.60 -8.85
CA HIS A 84 -2.68 -12.93 -10.15
C HIS A 84 -1.29 -12.49 -10.64
N GLY A 85 -0.20 -13.19 -10.30
CA GLY A 85 1.19 -12.71 -10.27
C GLY A 85 1.84 -12.00 -11.48
N MET A 86 1.15 -11.72 -12.57
CA MET A 86 1.65 -10.92 -13.68
C MET A 86 2.37 -9.64 -13.19
N GLY A 87 3.60 -9.43 -13.65
CA GLY A 87 4.40 -8.26 -13.30
C GLY A 87 4.99 -8.26 -11.90
N VAL A 88 4.91 -9.37 -11.15
CA VAL A 88 5.63 -9.52 -9.88
C VAL A 88 7.13 -9.66 -10.15
N VAL A 89 7.93 -8.89 -9.41
CA VAL A 89 9.40 -8.86 -9.52
C VAL A 89 10.03 -9.05 -8.14
N ILE A 90 10.80 -10.13 -7.97
CA ILE A 90 11.49 -10.48 -6.72
C ILE A 90 13.00 -10.54 -6.97
N GLY A 91 13.74 -9.61 -6.37
CA GLY A 91 15.16 -9.46 -6.60
C GLY A 91 16.05 -10.49 -5.88
N GLU A 92 17.35 -10.45 -6.21
CA GLU A 92 18.32 -11.49 -5.84
C GLU A 92 18.46 -11.75 -4.34
N THR A 93 18.49 -10.71 -3.53
CA THR A 93 18.75 -10.80 -2.08
C THR A 93 17.48 -10.65 -1.26
N ALA A 94 16.32 -10.85 -1.90
CA ALA A 94 15.05 -10.81 -1.21
C ALA A 94 14.90 -12.06 -0.34
N GLU A 95 14.38 -11.86 0.86
CA GLU A 95 14.05 -12.93 1.80
C GLU A 95 12.57 -12.83 2.10
N ILE A 96 11.83 -13.94 1.91
CA ILE A 96 10.39 -14.00 2.11
C ILE A 96 10.13 -15.15 3.08
N GLY A 97 9.48 -14.84 4.19
CA GLY A 97 9.07 -15.77 5.23
C GLY A 97 7.95 -16.72 4.80
N ASP A 98 7.40 -17.40 5.79
CA ASP A 98 6.27 -18.30 5.61
C ASP A 98 4.96 -17.52 5.54
N ASP A 99 3.98 -18.05 4.81
CA ASP A 99 2.62 -17.52 4.73
C ASP A 99 2.47 -16.12 4.13
N CYS A 100 3.49 -15.59 3.47
CA CYS A 100 3.36 -14.30 2.79
C CYS A 100 2.47 -14.39 1.56
N THR A 101 1.80 -13.28 1.24
CA THR A 101 0.97 -13.14 0.03
C THR A 101 1.38 -11.90 -0.75
N LEU A 102 1.71 -12.06 -2.03
CA LEU A 102 1.89 -10.94 -2.97
C LEU A 102 0.80 -10.96 -4.03
N TYR A 103 0.27 -9.80 -4.35
CA TYR A 103 -0.59 -9.62 -5.53
C TYR A 103 0.22 -9.24 -6.77
N HIS A 104 -0.45 -9.19 -7.91
CA HIS A 104 0.09 -8.77 -9.20
C HIS A 104 0.84 -7.42 -9.14
N GLY A 105 1.84 -7.24 -10.02
CA GLY A 105 2.58 -5.98 -10.15
C GLY A 105 3.45 -5.58 -8.95
N VAL A 106 3.59 -6.43 -7.93
CA VAL A 106 4.42 -6.16 -6.75
C VAL A 106 5.92 -6.21 -7.11
N THR A 107 6.71 -5.30 -6.56
CA THR A 107 8.17 -5.31 -6.73
C THR A 107 8.89 -5.32 -5.39
N LEU A 108 9.75 -6.31 -5.18
CA LEU A 108 10.73 -6.38 -4.10
C LEU A 108 12.10 -6.00 -4.68
N GLY A 109 12.37 -4.70 -4.72
CA GLY A 109 13.43 -4.08 -5.53
C GLY A 109 14.63 -3.62 -4.71
N GLY A 110 15.77 -3.44 -5.39
CA GLY A 110 16.97 -2.86 -4.81
C GLY A 110 17.00 -1.34 -4.92
N THR A 111 17.71 -0.67 -4.00
CA THR A 111 17.95 0.79 -4.05
C THR A 111 19.39 1.16 -4.38
N THR A 112 20.31 0.19 -4.40
CA THR A 112 21.74 0.42 -4.60
C THR A 112 22.32 -0.48 -5.69
N TRP A 113 23.40 0.00 -6.32
CA TRP A 113 24.19 -0.76 -7.30
C TRP A 113 25.28 -1.64 -6.66
N GLN A 114 25.47 -1.51 -5.34
CA GLN A 114 26.51 -2.23 -4.63
C GLN A 114 26.12 -3.71 -4.48
N ALA A 115 27.12 -4.59 -4.58
CA ALA A 115 26.94 -5.99 -4.27
C ALA A 115 26.60 -6.17 -2.77
N GLY A 116 25.73 -7.13 -2.46
CA GLY A 116 25.29 -7.41 -1.09
C GLY A 116 23.76 -7.36 -0.91
N LYS A 117 23.33 -7.34 0.36
CA LYS A 117 21.92 -7.22 0.75
C LYS A 117 21.40 -5.85 0.32
N ARG A 118 20.39 -5.85 -0.56
CA ARG A 118 19.83 -4.64 -1.16
C ARG A 118 18.34 -4.74 -1.44
N HIS A 119 17.77 -5.94 -1.36
CA HIS A 119 16.34 -6.18 -1.51
C HIS A 119 15.68 -6.43 -0.15
N PRO A 120 14.35 -6.30 -0.06
CA PRO A 120 13.64 -6.39 1.20
C PRO A 120 13.69 -7.77 1.86
N THR A 121 13.43 -7.77 3.17
CA THR A 121 13.08 -8.95 3.95
C THR A 121 11.62 -8.85 4.37
N LEU A 122 10.83 -9.88 4.05
CA LEU A 122 9.45 -10.03 4.50
C LEU A 122 9.42 -11.15 5.53
N GLU A 123 9.03 -10.83 6.76
CA GLU A 123 8.77 -11.84 7.79
C GLU A 123 7.45 -12.57 7.51
N ASN A 124 7.04 -13.45 8.43
CA ASN A 124 5.88 -14.32 8.21
C ASN A 124 4.57 -13.52 8.11
N ASN A 125 3.59 -14.07 7.40
CA ASN A 125 2.23 -13.52 7.29
C ASN A 125 2.16 -12.09 6.68
N VAL A 126 3.20 -11.62 6.01
CA VAL A 126 3.18 -10.31 5.34
C VAL A 126 2.30 -10.35 4.10
N VAL A 127 1.44 -9.35 3.93
CA VAL A 127 0.56 -9.21 2.76
C VAL A 127 0.91 -7.94 2.00
N VAL A 128 1.18 -8.07 0.70
CA VAL A 128 1.57 -6.95 -0.16
C VAL A 128 0.58 -6.79 -1.29
N GLY A 129 -0.19 -5.70 -1.23
CA GLY A 129 -1.25 -5.34 -2.18
C GLY A 129 -0.73 -5.13 -3.60
N ALA A 130 -1.67 -5.16 -4.55
CA ALA A 130 -1.38 -5.10 -5.98
C ALA A 130 -0.59 -3.84 -6.35
N GLY A 131 0.44 -3.99 -7.19
CA GLY A 131 1.23 -2.88 -7.69
C GLY A 131 2.16 -2.23 -6.66
N ALA A 132 2.21 -2.68 -5.41
CA ALA A 132 3.07 -2.08 -4.40
C ALA A 132 4.57 -2.30 -4.68
N LYS A 133 5.41 -1.35 -4.25
CA LYS A 133 6.85 -1.35 -4.44
C LYS A 133 7.52 -1.28 -3.07
N ILE A 134 8.29 -2.31 -2.71
CA ILE A 134 9.06 -2.36 -1.47
C ILE A 134 10.53 -2.31 -1.90
N LEU A 135 11.22 -1.22 -1.54
CA LEU A 135 12.51 -0.87 -2.13
C LEU A 135 13.60 -0.76 -1.05
N GLY A 136 14.70 -1.49 -1.26
CA GLY A 136 15.88 -1.44 -0.42
C GLY A 136 15.97 -2.61 0.57
N PRO A 137 17.06 -2.68 1.35
CA PRO A 137 17.28 -3.72 2.37
C PRO A 137 16.48 -3.42 3.65
N ILE A 138 15.16 -3.24 3.50
CA ILE A 138 14.23 -2.95 4.60
C ILE A 138 13.49 -4.21 5.05
N THR A 139 12.99 -4.19 6.28
CA THR A 139 12.26 -5.29 6.89
C THR A 139 10.77 -4.96 7.02
N MET A 140 9.93 -5.84 6.47
CA MET A 140 8.51 -5.91 6.75
C MET A 140 8.31 -6.94 7.85
N HIS A 141 8.04 -6.49 9.08
CA HIS A 141 7.86 -7.40 10.21
C HIS A 141 6.58 -8.22 10.12
N GLU A 142 6.47 -9.26 10.96
CA GLU A 142 5.39 -10.24 10.93
C GLU A 142 3.99 -9.59 10.85
N GLY A 143 3.14 -10.10 9.97
CA GLY A 143 1.76 -9.62 9.82
C GLY A 143 1.61 -8.21 9.25
N ALA A 144 2.70 -7.55 8.83
CA ALA A 144 2.62 -6.25 8.18
C ALA A 144 1.85 -6.32 6.85
N ARG A 145 1.09 -5.27 6.54
CA ARG A 145 0.25 -5.17 5.34
C ARG A 145 0.61 -3.93 4.55
N VAL A 146 0.78 -4.07 3.25
CA VAL A 146 1.05 -2.96 2.34
C VAL A 146 -0.15 -2.79 1.42
N GLY A 147 -0.71 -1.58 1.36
CA GLY A 147 -1.79 -1.25 0.46
C GLY A 147 -1.36 -1.24 -1.00
N SER A 148 -2.32 -1.43 -1.90
CA SER A 148 -2.07 -1.41 -3.34
C SER A 148 -1.38 -0.11 -3.78
N ASN A 149 -0.49 -0.21 -4.77
CA ASN A 149 0.30 0.88 -5.34
C ASN A 149 1.13 1.71 -4.33
N SER A 150 1.33 1.21 -3.11
CA SER A 150 2.13 1.91 -2.11
C SER A 150 3.62 1.73 -2.37
N VAL A 151 4.43 2.74 -2.01
CA VAL A 151 5.90 2.69 -2.17
C VAL A 151 6.56 2.73 -0.79
N VAL A 152 7.06 1.59 -0.33
CA VAL A 152 7.66 1.44 1.00
C VAL A 152 9.19 1.49 0.89
N VAL A 153 9.78 2.42 1.64
CA VAL A 153 11.23 2.70 1.63
C VAL A 153 11.84 2.71 3.05
N LYS A 154 11.08 2.25 4.05
CA LYS A 154 11.47 2.17 5.46
C LYS A 154 10.92 0.89 6.07
N ASP A 155 11.55 0.44 7.15
CA ASP A 155 11.09 -0.71 7.93
C ASP A 155 9.69 -0.47 8.47
N ILE A 156 8.90 -1.54 8.49
CA ILE A 156 7.49 -1.53 8.88
C ILE A 156 7.28 -2.48 10.05
N GLU A 157 6.71 -1.95 11.12
CA GLU A 157 6.45 -2.67 12.37
C GLU A 157 5.42 -3.80 12.23
N LYS A 158 5.46 -4.73 13.19
CA LYS A 158 4.57 -5.89 13.27
C LYS A 158 3.09 -5.48 13.26
N ASP A 159 2.25 -6.22 12.53
CA ASP A 159 0.79 -6.04 12.49
C ASP A 159 0.32 -4.61 12.14
N THR A 160 1.14 -3.87 11.37
CA THR A 160 0.82 -2.53 10.88
C THR A 160 0.42 -2.54 9.41
N THR A 161 -0.43 -1.59 9.02
CA THR A 161 -0.84 -1.39 7.63
C THR A 161 -0.20 -0.11 7.10
N VAL A 162 0.37 -0.16 5.90
CA VAL A 162 1.08 0.97 5.27
C VAL A 162 0.44 1.27 3.93
N VAL A 163 0.15 2.55 3.66
CA VAL A 163 -0.43 2.99 2.39
C VAL A 163 0.27 4.26 1.86
N GLY A 164 0.20 4.47 0.54
CA GLY A 164 0.59 5.73 -0.11
C GLY A 164 2.00 5.75 -0.70
N ILE A 165 2.37 6.89 -1.27
CA ILE A 165 3.66 7.14 -1.94
C ILE A 165 4.24 8.47 -1.41
N PRO A 166 5.30 8.45 -0.58
CA PRO A 166 5.87 7.28 0.08
C PRO A 166 4.91 6.69 1.12
N GLY A 167 5.03 5.39 1.36
CA GLY A 167 4.18 4.63 2.27
C GLY A 167 4.28 5.14 3.71
N ARG A 168 3.12 5.33 4.34
CA ARG A 168 3.02 5.69 5.76
C ARG A 168 2.09 4.73 6.50
N VAL A 169 2.38 4.55 7.79
CA VAL A 169 1.58 3.68 8.67
C VAL A 169 0.20 4.31 8.88
N VAL A 170 -0.84 3.51 8.64
CA VAL A 170 -2.23 3.87 8.95
C VAL A 170 -2.45 3.65 10.44
N ALA A 171 -2.81 4.70 11.16
CA ALA A 171 -3.13 4.60 12.59
C ALA A 171 -4.34 3.69 12.80
N LYS A 172 -4.26 2.75 13.74
CA LYS A 172 -5.44 1.97 14.17
C LYS A 172 -6.44 2.94 14.84
N PRO A 173 -7.74 2.88 14.50
CA PRO A 173 -8.74 3.70 15.18
C PRO A 173 -8.74 3.34 16.68
N THR A 174 -8.33 4.28 17.52
CA THR A 174 -8.40 4.15 18.99
C THR A 174 -9.79 4.57 19.47
N MET A 175 -10.22 4.19 20.68
CA MET A 175 -11.53 4.63 21.18
C MET A 175 -11.69 6.16 21.22
N HIS A 176 -10.60 6.92 21.36
CA HIS A 176 -10.60 8.38 21.22
C HIS A 176 -10.86 8.89 19.79
N SER A 177 -10.67 8.07 18.76
CA SER A 177 -10.98 8.47 17.39
C SER A 177 -12.49 8.61 17.16
N LYS A 178 -13.34 7.84 17.86
CA LYS A 178 -14.81 7.92 17.70
C LYS A 178 -15.39 9.26 18.17
N GLU A 179 -15.01 9.73 19.37
CA GLU A 179 -15.43 11.06 19.86
C GLU A 179 -14.93 12.19 18.94
N LYS A 180 -13.70 12.06 18.43
CA LYS A 180 -13.11 13.05 17.51
C LYS A 180 -13.82 13.04 16.15
N THR A 181 -14.25 11.87 15.68
CA THR A 181 -15.05 11.67 14.46
C THR A 181 -16.44 12.30 14.56
N GLU A 182 -17.13 12.15 15.69
CA GLU A 182 -18.44 12.79 15.92
C GLU A 182 -18.33 14.32 15.97
N ARG A 183 -17.31 14.85 16.66
CA ARG A 183 -17.04 16.30 16.68
C ARG A 183 -16.70 16.85 15.29
N ARG A 184 -15.89 16.13 14.51
CA ARG A 184 -15.53 16.53 13.14
C ARG A 184 -16.73 16.52 12.19
N SER A 185 -17.58 15.50 12.26
CA SER A 185 -18.79 15.43 11.43
C SER A 185 -19.83 16.47 11.81
N ALA A 186 -19.91 16.87 13.09
CA ALA A 186 -20.68 18.03 13.52
C ALA A 186 -20.11 19.36 12.99
N MET A 187 -18.78 19.52 12.95
CA MET A 187 -18.14 20.70 12.34
C MET A 187 -18.30 20.73 10.82
N ALA A 188 -18.11 19.61 10.12
CA ALA A 188 -18.31 19.52 8.67
C ALA A 188 -19.74 19.91 8.27
N LYS A 189 -20.76 19.46 9.03
CA LYS A 189 -22.16 19.89 8.84
C LYS A 189 -22.38 21.39 9.11
N LYS A 190 -21.68 21.96 10.10
CA LYS A 190 -21.81 23.39 10.45
C LYS A 190 -21.17 24.31 9.41
N TYR A 191 -20.06 23.88 8.79
CA TYR A 191 -19.29 24.69 7.84
C TYR A 191 -19.50 24.28 6.38
N GLY A 192 -20.37 23.30 6.10
CA GLY A 192 -20.75 22.91 4.74
C GLY A 192 -19.65 22.26 3.90
N PHE A 193 -18.51 21.93 4.51
CA PHE A 193 -17.35 21.36 3.82
C PHE A 193 -17.13 19.92 4.30
N ASP A 194 -17.55 18.97 3.49
CA ASP A 194 -17.18 17.57 3.65
C ASP A 194 -16.07 17.28 2.64
N ALA A 195 -14.82 17.51 3.05
CA ALA A 195 -13.68 17.20 2.20
C ALA A 195 -13.71 15.69 1.95
N TYR A 196 -14.03 15.29 0.72
CA TYR A 196 -14.06 13.88 0.29
C TYR A 196 -12.74 13.14 0.59
N ALA A 197 -11.64 13.89 0.76
CA ALA A 197 -10.34 13.38 1.16
C ALA A 197 -10.16 13.19 2.69
N VAL A 198 -10.99 13.73 3.58
CA VAL A 198 -10.81 13.68 5.04
C VAL A 198 -11.94 12.89 5.72
N SER A 199 -12.42 11.82 5.06
CA SER A 199 -13.33 10.89 5.73
C SER A 199 -12.64 10.27 6.97
N PRO A 200 -13.36 10.02 8.07
CA PRO A 200 -12.83 9.34 9.26
C PRO A 200 -12.22 7.98 8.95
N ASP A 201 -12.70 7.35 7.88
CA ASP A 201 -12.24 6.06 7.37
C ASP A 201 -11.24 6.20 6.21
N ASN A 202 -10.79 7.42 5.87
CA ASN A 202 -9.74 7.58 4.86
C ASN A 202 -8.37 7.23 5.46
N PRO A 203 -7.70 6.16 4.99
CA PRO A 203 -6.38 5.79 5.46
C PRO A 203 -5.28 6.78 5.01
N ASP A 204 -5.61 7.83 4.26
CA ASP A 204 -4.63 8.83 3.81
C ASP A 204 -4.05 9.64 5.01
N PRO A 205 -2.75 9.50 5.28
CA PRO A 205 -2.07 10.25 6.34
C PRO A 205 -2.02 11.76 6.08
N VAL A 206 -2.02 12.22 4.82
CA VAL A 206 -1.99 13.64 4.47
C VAL A 206 -3.32 14.29 4.82
N ALA A 207 -4.41 13.67 4.40
CA ALA A 207 -5.74 14.13 4.77
C ALA A 207 -5.96 14.16 6.29
N ASN A 208 -5.49 13.14 7.01
CA ASN A 208 -5.54 13.13 8.47
C ASN A 208 -4.78 14.30 9.11
N ALA A 209 -3.60 14.64 8.57
CA ALA A 209 -2.82 15.79 9.02
C ALA A 209 -3.53 17.13 8.73
N ILE A 210 -4.12 17.29 7.54
CA ILE A 210 -4.92 18.48 7.19
C ILE A 210 -6.11 18.62 8.14
N GLY A 211 -6.83 17.53 8.40
CA GLY A 211 -7.91 17.53 9.39
C GLY A 211 -7.44 17.93 10.79
N GLN A 212 -6.24 17.50 11.22
CA GLN A 212 -5.70 17.89 12.53
C GLN A 212 -5.34 19.38 12.60
N MET A 213 -4.81 19.94 11.51
CA MET A 213 -4.55 21.37 11.42
C MET A 213 -5.84 22.19 11.45
N LEU A 214 -6.89 21.75 10.74
CA LEU A 214 -8.22 22.38 10.77
C LEU A 214 -8.82 22.38 12.18
N ASP A 215 -8.78 21.23 12.87
CA ASP A 215 -9.24 21.16 14.27
C ASP A 215 -8.47 22.14 15.18
N HIS A 216 -7.14 22.22 15.02
CA HIS A 216 -6.30 23.10 15.81
C HIS A 216 -6.60 24.59 15.52
N MET A 217 -6.84 24.95 14.25
CA MET A 217 -7.25 26.31 13.88
C MET A 217 -8.59 26.69 14.50
N HIS A 218 -9.58 25.79 14.50
CA HIS A 218 -10.87 26.05 15.17
C HIS A 218 -10.74 26.22 16.69
N LEU A 219 -9.87 25.42 17.34
CA LEU A 219 -9.60 25.59 18.77
C LEU A 219 -8.86 26.90 19.06
N MET A 220 -7.92 27.30 18.21
CA MET A 220 -7.27 28.61 18.30
C MET A 220 -8.27 29.75 18.13
N ASP A 221 -9.16 29.68 17.13
CA ASP A 221 -10.16 30.72 16.89
C ASP A 221 -11.12 30.86 18.08
N SER A 222 -11.56 29.74 18.65
CA SER A 222 -12.38 29.73 19.87
C SER A 222 -11.67 30.38 21.06
N LYS A 223 -10.39 30.05 21.28
CA LYS A 223 -9.58 30.67 22.35
C LYS A 223 -9.33 32.15 22.11
N VAL A 224 -9.10 32.55 20.86
CA VAL A 224 -8.93 33.96 20.50
C VAL A 224 -10.23 34.71 20.82
N GLN A 225 -11.40 34.19 20.44
CA GLN A 225 -12.70 34.79 20.76
C GLN A 225 -12.92 34.94 22.26
N GLU A 226 -12.63 33.92 23.07
CA GLU A 226 -12.69 34.01 24.54
C GLU A 226 -11.79 35.12 25.09
N LEU A 227 -10.57 35.24 24.56
CA LEU A 227 -9.60 36.25 24.97
C LEU A 227 -10.04 37.66 24.57
N CYS A 228 -10.60 37.83 23.36
CA CYS A 228 -11.19 39.08 22.89
C CYS A 228 -12.36 39.49 23.79
N GLN A 229 -13.27 38.57 24.15
CA GLN A 229 -14.38 38.84 25.06
C GLN A 229 -13.91 39.29 26.45
N ALA A 230 -12.88 38.62 26.99
CA ALA A 230 -12.30 38.99 28.27
C ALA A 230 -11.68 40.41 28.23
N ILE A 231 -10.92 40.74 27.18
CA ILE A 231 -10.33 42.09 27.02
C ILE A 231 -11.42 43.16 26.85
N GLN A 232 -12.48 42.84 26.11
CA GLN A 232 -13.59 43.76 25.88
C GLN A 232 -14.39 44.02 27.16
N SER A 233 -14.53 43.00 28.02
CA SER A 233 -15.13 43.17 29.36
C SER A 233 -14.29 44.05 30.30
N MET A 234 -12.98 44.15 30.06
CA MET A 234 -12.06 45.04 30.79
C MET A 234 -11.93 46.44 30.16
N GLY A 235 -12.70 46.74 29.11
CA GLY A 235 -12.73 48.05 28.46
C GLY A 235 -11.73 48.25 27.30
N GLY A 236 -11.08 47.18 26.82
CA GLY A 236 -10.23 47.22 25.63
C GLY A 236 -11.03 47.04 24.32
N SER A 237 -10.59 47.66 23.22
CA SER A 237 -11.17 47.43 21.88
C SER A 237 -10.21 46.60 21.03
N VAL A 238 -10.40 45.28 21.01
CA VAL A 238 -9.60 44.34 20.20
C VAL A 238 -10.55 43.39 19.47
N CYS A 239 -10.17 42.91 18.27
CA CYS A 239 -10.92 41.94 17.48
C CYS A 239 -12.28 42.45 16.93
N THR A 240 -12.35 43.71 16.52
CA THR A 240 -13.59 44.38 16.08
C THR A 240 -14.09 43.92 14.71
N GLU A 241 -13.21 43.38 13.88
CA GLU A 241 -13.53 42.89 12.54
C GLU A 241 -13.63 41.36 12.56
N LYS A 242 -14.71 40.83 11.98
CA LYS A 242 -14.80 39.38 11.72
C LYS A 242 -13.68 38.99 10.76
N LEU A 243 -13.01 37.87 11.05
CA LEU A 243 -12.16 37.22 10.08
C LEU A 243 -12.96 36.98 8.78
N PRO A 244 -12.37 37.25 7.60
CA PRO A 244 -13.03 36.95 6.34
C PRO A 244 -13.38 35.45 6.29
N GLU A 245 -14.62 35.14 5.92
CA GLU A 245 -15.03 33.76 5.71
C GLU A 245 -14.27 33.21 4.49
N LEU A 246 -13.73 31.99 4.63
CA LEU A 246 -13.17 31.25 3.52
C LEU A 246 -14.32 30.85 2.59
N ASP A 247 -14.46 31.53 1.45
CA ASP A 247 -15.43 31.15 0.44
C ASP A 247 -14.95 29.86 -0.24
N VAL A 248 -15.68 28.77 0.00
CA VAL A 248 -15.37 27.46 -0.56
C VAL A 248 -15.97 27.30 -1.97
N GLY A 249 -16.79 28.26 -2.42
CA GLY A 249 -17.44 28.25 -3.73
C GLY A 249 -16.45 28.23 -4.90
N GLU A 250 -15.32 28.95 -4.78
CA GLU A 250 -14.28 28.99 -5.82
C GLU A 250 -13.70 27.59 -6.13
N PHE A 251 -13.67 26.68 -5.15
CA PHE A 251 -13.16 25.32 -5.35
C PHE A 251 -14.11 24.47 -6.20
N ILE A 252 -15.42 24.61 -6.01
CA ILE A 252 -16.43 23.87 -6.77
C ILE A 252 -16.41 24.34 -8.23
N GLU A 253 -16.36 25.64 -8.46
CA GLU A 253 -16.26 26.21 -9.81
C GLU A 253 -14.94 25.82 -10.49
N ALA A 254 -13.83 25.85 -9.76
CA ALA A 254 -12.53 25.39 -10.27
C ALA A 254 -12.53 23.88 -10.57
N GLU A 255 -13.21 23.06 -9.76
CA GLU A 255 -13.34 21.63 -10.01
C GLU A 255 -14.19 21.34 -11.25
N HIS A 256 -15.32 22.03 -11.41
CA HIS A 256 -16.15 21.94 -12.61
C HIS A 256 -15.38 22.37 -13.85
N ALA A 257 -14.66 23.48 -13.81
CA ALA A 257 -13.80 23.94 -14.90
C ALA A 257 -12.69 22.92 -15.22
N ALA A 258 -12.09 22.31 -14.21
CA ALA A 258 -11.09 21.25 -14.40
C ALA A 258 -11.71 19.96 -14.97
N ALA A 259 -12.94 19.62 -14.58
CA ALA A 259 -13.67 18.46 -15.09
C ALA A 259 -14.05 18.66 -16.57
N GLU A 260 -14.57 19.83 -16.93
CA GLU A 260 -14.85 20.20 -18.32
C GLU A 260 -13.59 20.13 -19.18
N LYS A 261 -12.46 20.64 -18.67
CA LYS A 261 -11.16 20.54 -19.35
C LYS A 261 -10.71 19.10 -19.54
N ARG A 262 -10.89 18.22 -18.54
CA ARG A 262 -10.58 16.79 -18.68
C ARG A 262 -11.46 16.13 -19.74
N GLN A 263 -12.75 16.46 -19.76
CA GLN A 263 -13.71 15.95 -20.74
C GLN A 263 -13.34 16.40 -22.15
N SER A 264 -13.02 17.69 -22.35
CA SER A 264 -12.58 18.20 -23.65
C SER A 264 -11.30 17.52 -24.13
N THR A 265 -10.36 17.24 -23.22
CA THR A 265 -9.10 16.53 -23.56
C THR A 265 -9.36 15.07 -23.94
N LEU A 266 -10.36 14.42 -23.34
CA LEU A 266 -10.79 13.06 -23.69
C LEU A 266 -11.55 13.01 -25.02
N ASP A 267 -12.35 14.03 -25.31
CA ASP A 267 -13.12 14.14 -26.56
C ASP A 267 -12.20 14.53 -27.74
N GLU A 268 -11.10 15.24 -27.47
CA GLU A 268 -10.05 15.59 -28.43
C GLU A 268 -9.02 14.47 -28.62
N PHE A 269 -9.02 13.46 -27.73
CA PHE A 269 -8.18 12.27 -27.86
C PHE A 269 -8.73 11.37 -28.97
N ASP A 270 -8.11 11.43 -30.15
CA ASP A 270 -8.36 10.50 -31.25
C ASP A 270 -7.63 9.17 -30.97
N PRO A 271 -8.37 8.06 -30.69
CA PRO A 271 -7.75 6.76 -30.43
C PRO A 271 -7.26 6.06 -31.70
N ILE A 272 -7.37 6.69 -32.89
CA ILE A 272 -6.96 6.15 -34.18
C ILE A 272 -5.70 6.87 -34.67
N ILE A 273 -4.61 6.77 -33.90
CA ILE A 273 -3.22 6.86 -34.38
C ILE A 273 -2.43 5.69 -33.80
#